data_AF-A0A971RWZ3-F1
#
_entry.id   AF-A0A971RWZ3-F1
#
_cell.length_a   1.000
_cell.length_b   1.000
_cell.length_c   1.000
_cell.angle_alpha   90.00
_cell.angle_beta   90.00
_cell.angle_gamma   90.00
#
_symmetry.space_group_name_H-M   'P 1'
#
loop_
_entity.id
_entity.type
_entity.pdbx_description
1 polymer ?
#
loop_
_entity_poly.entity_id
_entity_poly.type
_entity_poly.pdbx_seq_one_letter_code
_entity_poly.pdbx_strand_id
1 'polypeptide(L)' 'MKTYGVEIQSFQVPKKCKCNLCDRLEKIDKRLVLWHENQVVGDLLLCNPCLEVFEKIVRGEEQVIQEWNFQGGVV' A
#
# COMPACT_ATOMS: atom_id res chain seq x y z
N MET A 1 1.23 4.22 -21.99
CA MET A 1 2.16 4.39 -20.85
C MET A 1 1.45 3.90 -19.61
N LYS A 2 2.11 3.15 -18.72
CA LYS A 2 1.49 2.75 -17.45
C LYS A 2 1.32 3.99 -16.58
N THR A 3 0.09 4.48 -16.47
CA THR A 3 -0.24 5.71 -15.76
C THR A 3 -0.10 5.58 -14.24
N TYR A 4 -0.04 4.34 -13.73
CA TYR A 4 0.07 4.01 -12.32
C TYR A 4 1.26 3.09 -12.06
N GLY A 5 1.91 3.25 -10.91
CA GLY A 5 3.04 2.43 -10.46
C GLY A 5 3.01 2.18 -8.95
N VAL A 6 3.64 1.09 -8.52
CA VAL A 6 3.78 0.71 -7.11
C VAL A 6 5.24 0.35 -6.84
N GLU A 7 5.80 0.90 -5.77
CA GLU A 7 7.20 0.66 -5.36
C GLU A 7 7.28 0.38 -3.87
N ILE A 8 8.17 -0.54 -3.47
CA ILE A 8 8.45 -0.84 -2.06
C ILE A 8 9.82 -0.29 -1.71
N GLN A 9 9.87 0.58 -0.71
CA GLN A 9 11.11 1.22 -0.27
C GLN A 9 11.39 0.90 1.19
N SER A 10 12.62 0.48 1.47
CA SER A 10 13.10 0.25 2.84
C SER A 10 13.50 1.56 3.52
N PHE A 11 13.14 1.73 4.78
CA PHE A 11 13.69 2.77 5.64
C PHE A 11 15.09 2.39 6.12
N GLN A 12 15.98 3.38 6.23
CA GLN A 12 17.28 3.19 6.88
C GLN A 12 17.13 2.87 8.38
N VAL A 13 16.13 3.49 9.02
CA VAL A 13 15.80 3.26 10.44
C VAL A 13 14.32 2.90 10.51
N PRO A 14 13.98 1.69 11.00
CA PRO A 14 12.58 1.29 11.17
C PRO A 14 11.85 2.20 12.17
N LYS A 15 10.58 2.45 11.92
CA LYS A 15 9.72 3.33 12.72
C LYS A 15 8.73 2.52 13.54
N LYS A 16 8.40 2.93 14.76
CA LYS A 16 7.29 2.35 15.53
C LYS A 16 6.04 3.20 15.31
N CYS A 17 5.07 2.71 14.54
CA CYS A 17 3.84 3.43 14.20
C CYS A 17 2.69 2.48 13.87
N LYS A 18 1.48 3.03 13.71
CA LYS A 18 0.32 2.25 13.28
C LYS A 18 0.43 1.92 11.79
N CYS A 19 0.16 0.67 11.44
CA CYS A 19 -0.01 0.24 10.06
C CYS A 19 -1.22 0.97 9.44
N ASN A 20 -1.05 1.56 8.26
CA ASN A 20 -2.16 2.24 7.57
C ASN A 20 -3.28 1.30 7.09
N LEU A 21 -3.03 -0.02 7.04
CA LEU A 21 -4.02 -1.00 6.60
C LEU A 21 -4.80 -1.65 7.74
N CYS A 22 -4.10 -2.07 8.81
CA CYS A 22 -4.70 -2.85 9.89
C CYS A 22 -4.71 -2.14 11.26
N ASP A 23 -4.23 -0.90 11.32
CA ASP A 23 -4.14 -0.03 12.51
C ASP A 23 -3.34 -0.58 13.70
N ARG A 24 -2.71 -1.75 13.57
CA ARG A 24 -1.83 -2.32 14.60
C ARG A 24 -0.57 -1.48 14.77
N LEU A 25 -0.18 -1.25 16.02
CA LEU A 25 1.06 -0.57 16.38
C LEU A 25 2.23 -1.55 16.27
N GLU A 26 3.07 -1.37 15.25
CA GLU A 26 4.15 -2.30 14.91
C GLU A 26 5.45 -1.55 14.60
N LYS A 27 6.54 -2.30 14.45
CA LYS A 27 7.78 -1.80 13.85
C LYS A 27 7.67 -1.94 12.34
N ILE A 28 7.75 -0.81 11.63
CA ILE A 28 7.64 -0.71 10.17
C ILE A 28 9.00 -0.35 9.60
N ASP A 29 9.54 -1.22 8.75
CA ASP A 29 10.85 -1.10 8.10
C ASP A 29 10.76 -0.74 6.62
N LYS A 30 9.56 -0.82 6.01
CA LYS A 30 9.31 -0.52 4.60
C LYS A 30 8.06 0.32 4.42
N ARG A 31 7.95 0.99 3.27
CA ARG A 31 6.75 1.70 2.81
C ARG A 31 6.36 1.27 1.41
N LEU A 32 5.07 1.37 1.11
CA LEU A 32 4.50 1.19 -0.21
C LEU A 32 4.24 2.58 -0.82
N VAL A 33 4.90 2.89 -1.92
CA VAL A 33 4.76 4.17 -2.63
C VAL A 33 3.89 3.95 -3.87
N LEU A 34 2.84 4.76 -4.00
CA LEU A 34 1.92 4.76 -5.13
C LEU A 34 2.24 5.95 -6.04
N TRP A 35 2.41 5.66 -7.32
CA TRP A 35 2.79 6.64 -8.34
C TRP A 35 1.66 6.84 -9.36
N HIS A 36 1.45 8.09 -9.78
CA HIS A 36 0.62 8.46 -10.92
C HIS A 36 1.34 9.55 -11.73
N GLU A 37 1.61 9.32 -13.02
CA GLU A 37 2.28 10.30 -13.91
C GLU A 37 3.56 10.91 -13.30
N ASN A 38 4.41 10.08 -12.69
CA ASN A 38 5.64 10.46 -11.96
C ASN A 38 5.42 11.32 -10.69
N GLN A 39 4.18 11.45 -10.21
CA GLN A 39 3.86 12.05 -8.93
C GLN A 39 3.57 10.97 -7.88
N VAL A 40 4.01 11.21 -6.65
CA VAL A 40 3.63 10.36 -5.51
C VAL A 40 2.20 10.73 -5.12
N VAL A 41 1.28 9.77 -5.26
CA VAL A 41 -0.14 9.92 -4.88
C VAL A 41 -0.49 9.15 -3.61
N GLY A 42 0.45 8.35 -3.09
CA GLY A 42 0.30 7.67 -1.81
C GLY A 42 1.65 7.21 -1.25
N ASP A 43 1.80 7.32 0.08
CA ASP A 43 2.93 6.79 0.85
C ASP A 43 2.35 6.06 2.06
N LEU A 44 2.32 4.73 1.99
CA LEU A 44 1.68 3.88 3.00
C LEU A 44 2.73 3.17 3.85
N LEU A 45 2.61 3.36 5.16
CA LEU A 45 3.37 2.66 6.20
C LEU A 45 2.64 1.36 6.54
N LEU A 46 3.14 0.24 6.05
CA LEU A 46 2.53 -1.07 6.24
C LEU A 46 3.40 -1.94 7.16
N CYS A 47 2.78 -2.68 8.08
CA CYS A 47 3.48 -3.76 8.78
C CYS A 47 3.79 -4.92 7.82
N ASN A 48 4.80 -5.74 8.14
CA ASN A 48 5.26 -6.81 7.26
C ASN A 48 4.14 -7.74 6.75
N PRO A 49 3.21 -8.24 7.60
CA PRO A 49 2.12 -9.08 7.11
C PRO A 49 1.23 -8.39 6.07
N CYS A 50 0.94 -7.09 6.25
CA CYS A 50 0.13 -6.33 5.30
C CYS A 50 0.90 -6.05 4.00
N LEU A 51 2.20 -5.79 4.09
CA LEU A 51 3.04 -5.58 2.92
C LEU A 51 3.18 -6.85 2.07
N GLU A 52 3.34 -8.02 2.70
CA GLU A 52 3.40 -9.31 2.01
C GLU A 52 2.14 -9.60 1.19
N VAL A 53 0.96 -9.27 1.73
CA VAL A 53 -0.31 -9.37 1.00
C VAL A 53 -0.30 -8.46 -0.24
N PHE A 54 0.15 -7.22 -0.09
CA PHE A 54 0.27 -6.28 -1.22
C PHE A 54 1.29 -6.75 -2.27
N GLU A 55 2.42 -7.33 -1.86
CA GLU A 55 3.41 -7.88 -2.79
C GLU A 55 2.82 -8.97 -3.68
N LYS A 56 2.01 -9.88 -3.11
CA LYS A 56 1.32 -10.93 -3.88
C LYS A 56 0.32 -10.34 -4.88
N ILE A 57 -0.46 -9.34 -4.46
CA ILE A 57 -1.41 -8.64 -5.33
C ILE A 57 -0.68 -7.95 -6.49
N VAL A 58 0.41 -7.23 -6.22
CA VAL A 58 1.19 -6.51 -7.24
C VAL A 58 1.86 -7.47 -8.23
N ARG A 59 2.27 -8.65 -7.77
CA ARG A 59 2.83 -9.72 -8.63
C ARG A 59 1.76 -10.46 -9.44
N GLY A 60 0.47 -10.19 -9.19
CA GLY A 60 -0.64 -10.90 -9.82
C GLY A 60 -0.78 -12.34 -9.31
N GLU A 61 -0.22 -12.66 -8.14
CA GLU A 61 -0.39 -13.96 -7.49
C GLU A 61 -1.80 -14.11 -6.87
N GLU A 62 -2.49 -12.98 -6.66
CA GLU A 62 -3.87 -12.92 -6.16
C GLU A 62 -4.78 -12.31 -7.22
N GLN A 63 -6.01 -12.81 -7.30
CA GLN A 63 -7.04 -12.28 -8.20
C GLN A 63 -8.04 -11.42 -7.41
N VAL A 64 -8.42 -10.29 -8.00
CA VAL A 64 -9.54 -9.48 -7.48
C VAL A 64 -10.82 -10.27 -7.72
N ILE A 65 -11.39 -10.83 -6.66
CA ILE A 65 -12.67 -11.57 -6.73
C ILE A 65 -13.89 -10.66 -6.59
N GLN A 66 -13.72 -9.49 -5.98
CA GLN A 66 -14.78 -8.52 -5.74
C GLN A 66 -14.18 -7.12 -5.61
N GLU A 67 -14.81 -6.14 -6.24
CA GLU A 67 -14.47 -4.72 -6.16
C GLU A 67 -15.68 -3.94 -5.63
N TRP A 68 -15.44 -2.99 -4.73
CA TRP A 68 -16.47 -2.09 -4.22
C TRP A 68 -16.23 -0.70 -4.77
N ASN A 69 -17.24 -0.14 -5.42
CA ASN A 69 -17.23 1.26 -5.83
C ASN A 69 -17.97 2.10 -4.78
N PHE A 70 -17.22 2.87 -4.00
CA PHE A 70 -17.76 3.75 -2.95
C PHE A 70 -18.18 5.14 -3.49
N GLN A 71 -18.17 5.37 -4.81
CA GLN A 71 -18.72 6.58 -5.41
C GLN A 71 -20.27 6.54 -5.33
N GLY A 72 -20.82 7.06 -4.23
CA GLY A 72 -22.26 7.17 -4.07
C GLY A 72 -22.73 7.90 -2.81
N GLY A 73 -21.82 8.43 -1.98
CA GLY A 73 -22.20 9.21 -0.82
C GLY A 73 -22.81 10.55 -1.23
N VAL A 74 -24.14 10.66 -1.19
CA VAL A 74 -24.83 11.95 -1.14
C VAL A 74 -24.70 12.46 0.30
N VAL A 75 -23.98 13.56 0.48
CA VAL A 75 -23.89 14.29 1.76
C VAL A 75 -25.20 15.04 1.99
#